data_AF-A0A9E2VSL8-F1
#
_entry.id   AF-A0A9E2VSL8-F1
#
_cell.length_a   1.000
_cell.length_b   1.000
_cell.length_c   1.000
_cell.angle_alpha   90.00
_cell.angle_beta   90.00
_cell.angle_gamma   90.00
#
_symmetry.space_group_name_H-M   'P 1'
#
loop_
_entity.id
_entity.type
_entity.pdbx_description
1 polymer ?
#
loop_
_entity_poly.entity_id
_entity_poly.type
_entity_poly.pdbx_seq_one_letter_code
_entity_poly.pdbx_strand_id
1 'polypeptide(L)'
;MGLLIGGLLLAPNAGMSEERLPLTDRMWRQLLSEAHALGLPTKFLKAVPPSFVRFEFDDLHSYAAEYHLGEHRMVLNRVLSFNGAGATLRPLGRLTHAEIETLYHELFHAYIDHLVTVAEASPEGVPDPVLAFARAQQACRYGAVLITPVVQRKGETEERFLTERESWEALNETWAVFIGWIVWNQLELTSSTGRSIQKSGKSQDEWVRRLRIAGREGTLRGYYEPEDPAERAIARKRYLAPASRLSEQEAAVLMKDVMGFSSSLLVRATGTFSGSGQGFERYGQCG
;
A
#
# COMPACT_ATOMS: atom_id res chain seq x y z
N MET A 1 25.69 63.82 41.15
CA MET A 1 25.89 63.66 39.69
C MET A 1 26.87 62.51 39.47
N GLY A 2 26.44 61.46 38.75
CA GLY A 2 27.29 60.40 38.16
C GLY A 2 27.54 59.15 39.03
N LEU A 3 26.63 58.18 39.17
CA LEU A 3 26.39 56.97 38.34
C LEU A 3 27.52 55.91 38.34
N LEU A 4 27.24 54.81 39.07
CA LEU A 4 27.85 53.47 38.97
C LEU A 4 27.27 52.74 37.75
N ILE A 5 28.11 52.13 36.91
CA ILE A 5 27.72 50.98 36.08
C ILE A 5 28.88 49.98 36.03
N GLY A 6 28.66 48.81 36.64
CA GLY A 6 29.52 47.63 36.51
C GLY A 6 29.24 46.91 35.20
N GLY A 7 30.30 46.50 34.51
CA GLY A 7 30.23 45.67 33.32
C GLY A 7 30.03 44.21 33.69
N LEU A 8 28.84 43.68 33.43
CA LEU A 8 28.59 42.24 33.34
C LEU A 8 28.93 41.78 31.92
N LEU A 9 29.94 40.93 31.81
CA LEU A 9 30.26 40.17 30.60
C LEU A 9 29.15 39.14 30.36
N LEU A 10 28.37 39.34 29.30
CA LEU A 10 27.41 38.37 28.79
C LEU A 10 28.16 37.28 28.00
N ALA A 11 28.17 36.06 28.54
CA ALA A 11 28.54 34.88 27.77
C ALA A 11 27.42 34.58 26.75
N PRO A 12 27.72 34.23 25.49
CA PRO A 12 26.71 33.74 24.57
C PRO A 12 26.34 32.31 24.98
N ASN A 13 25.07 32.13 25.36
CA ASN A 13 24.45 30.81 25.41
C ASN A 13 24.50 30.22 23.98
N ALA A 14 25.46 29.35 23.72
CA ALA A 14 25.40 28.40 22.64
C ALA A 14 24.23 27.45 22.95
N GLY A 15 23.03 27.86 22.52
CA GLY A 15 21.88 26.97 22.44
C GLY A 15 22.28 25.84 21.51
N MET A 16 22.49 24.66 22.08
CA MET A 16 22.58 23.44 21.30
C MET A 16 21.30 23.35 20.47
N SER A 17 21.43 23.54 19.16
CA SER A 17 20.42 23.07 18.22
C SER A 17 20.42 21.56 18.35
N GLU A 18 19.58 21.02 19.24
CA GLU A 18 19.02 19.70 18.98
C GLU A 18 18.44 19.80 17.57
N GLU A 19 19.10 19.16 16.61
CA GLU A 19 18.52 18.84 15.31
C GLU A 19 17.28 18.00 15.59
N ARG A 20 16.15 18.67 15.83
CA ARG A 20 14.84 18.02 15.81
C ARG A 20 14.70 17.49 14.41
N LEU A 21 14.88 16.17 14.26
CA LEU A 21 14.48 15.45 13.06
C LEU A 21 13.10 15.99 12.64
N PRO A 22 12.89 16.31 11.35
CA PRO A 22 11.60 16.73 10.84
C PRO A 22 10.50 15.79 11.37
N LEU A 23 9.34 16.33 11.75
CA LEU A 23 8.24 15.54 12.32
C LEU A 23 7.88 14.32 11.46
N THR A 24 8.00 14.49 10.15
CA THR A 24 7.87 13.48 9.11
C THR A 24 8.79 12.27 9.31
N ASP A 25 10.10 12.51 9.49
CA ASP A 25 11.09 11.45 9.71
C ASP A 25 10.79 10.66 10.99
N ARG A 26 10.31 11.36 12.03
CA ARG A 26 9.93 10.72 13.29
C ARG A 26 8.73 9.80 13.09
N MET A 27 7.69 10.25 12.38
CA MET A 27 6.50 9.44 12.11
C MET A 27 6.83 8.21 11.28
N TRP A 28 7.64 8.34 10.23
CA TRP A 28 8.06 7.20 9.41
C TRP A 28 8.83 6.17 10.24
N ARG A 29 9.77 6.61 11.08
CA ARG A 29 10.55 5.73 11.97
C ARG A 29 9.67 5.06 13.02
N GLN A 30 8.71 5.78 13.61
CA GLN A 30 7.74 5.22 14.55
C GLN A 30 6.92 4.11 13.86
N LEU A 31 6.35 4.41 12.69
CA LEU A 31 5.57 3.46 11.90
C LEU A 31 6.36 2.20 11.61
N LEU A 32 7.61 2.34 11.15
CA LEU A 32 8.48 1.21 10.84
C LEU A 32 8.81 0.37 12.08
N SER A 33 9.12 1.02 13.21
CA SER A 33 9.43 0.35 14.47
C SER A 33 8.23 -0.41 15.02
N GLU A 34 7.05 0.21 15.02
CA GLU A 34 5.83 -0.41 15.52
C GLU A 34 5.34 -1.55 14.60
N ALA A 35 5.45 -1.37 13.28
CA ALA A 35 5.16 -2.42 12.32
C ALA A 35 6.05 -3.63 12.57
N HIS A 36 7.35 -3.42 12.78
CA HIS A 36 8.28 -4.49 13.12
C HIS A 36 7.92 -5.18 14.44
N ALA A 37 7.55 -4.43 15.48
CA ALA A 37 7.14 -4.97 16.78
C ALA A 37 5.85 -5.81 16.70
N LEU A 38 4.91 -5.44 15.82
CA LEU A 38 3.70 -6.21 15.53
C LEU A 38 3.95 -7.39 14.59
N GLY A 39 5.19 -7.58 14.12
CA GLY A 39 5.56 -8.62 13.17
C GLY A 39 5.01 -8.39 11.76
N LEU A 40 4.61 -7.15 11.44
CA LEU A 40 4.09 -6.78 10.13
C LEU A 40 5.19 -6.73 9.06
N PRO A 41 4.83 -6.91 7.78
CA PRO A 41 5.78 -6.76 6.67
C PRO A 41 6.36 -5.35 6.60
N THR A 42 7.69 -5.24 6.61
CA THR A 42 8.40 -3.94 6.61
C THR A 42 9.36 -3.77 5.45
N LYS A 43 9.47 -4.76 4.55
CA LYS A 43 10.50 -4.75 3.49
C LYS A 43 10.34 -3.55 2.56
N PHE A 44 9.16 -3.32 1.98
CA PHE A 44 8.93 -2.15 1.13
C PHE A 44 8.97 -0.82 1.90
N LEU A 45 8.50 -0.78 3.16
CA LEU A 45 8.59 0.41 4.00
C LEU A 45 10.05 0.84 4.28
N LYS A 46 10.99 -0.10 4.32
CA LYS A 46 12.42 0.19 4.48
C LYS A 46 13.07 0.73 3.21
N ALA A 47 12.47 0.49 2.04
CA ALA A 47 13.00 0.97 0.77
C ALA A 47 12.72 2.47 0.57
N VAL A 48 11.62 2.98 1.13
CA VAL A 48 11.24 4.40 1.01
C VAL A 48 12.05 5.24 2.01
N PRO A 49 12.74 6.31 1.56
CA PRO A 49 13.42 7.24 2.44
C PRO A 49 12.42 7.91 3.42
N PRO A 50 12.77 8.07 4.72
CA PRO A 50 11.86 8.68 5.70
C PRO A 50 11.34 10.08 5.34
N SER A 51 12.12 10.82 4.54
CA SER A 51 11.80 12.17 4.08
C SER A 51 10.98 12.21 2.80
N PHE A 52 10.71 11.06 2.16
CA PHE A 52 9.98 11.00 0.90
C PHE A 52 8.51 11.36 1.10
N VAL A 53 7.86 10.78 2.10
CA VAL A 53 6.43 10.98 2.38
C VAL A 53 6.22 12.03 3.45
N ARG A 54 5.47 13.10 3.17
CA ARG A 54 5.01 14.08 4.16
C ARG A 54 3.70 13.64 4.80
N PHE A 55 3.70 13.42 6.12
CA PHE A 55 2.49 13.08 6.85
C PHE A 55 1.72 14.32 7.30
N GLU A 56 0.42 14.28 7.09
CA GLU A 56 -0.54 15.29 7.57
C GLU A 56 -1.74 14.61 8.21
N PHE A 57 -2.47 15.35 9.03
CA PHE A 57 -3.72 14.88 9.62
C PHE A 57 -4.87 15.81 9.22
N ASP A 58 -5.93 15.23 8.67
CA ASP A 58 -7.14 15.96 8.29
C ASP A 58 -8.41 15.10 8.51
N ASP A 59 -9.59 15.69 8.38
CA ASP A 59 -10.87 15.00 8.51
C ASP A 59 -11.27 14.27 7.21
N LEU A 60 -10.70 13.08 7.04
CA LEU A 60 -11.06 12.17 5.96
C LEU A 60 -12.38 11.46 6.28
N HIS A 61 -13.50 11.96 5.77
CA HIS A 61 -14.84 11.48 6.13
C HIS A 61 -14.98 9.94 6.23
N SER A 62 -14.59 9.22 5.17
CA SER A 62 -14.80 7.77 5.06
C SER A 62 -13.53 6.94 5.00
N TYR A 63 -12.36 7.57 5.00
CA TYR A 63 -11.08 6.91 4.76
C TYR A 63 -10.16 7.09 5.97
N ALA A 64 -9.34 6.09 6.25
CA ALA A 64 -8.35 6.17 7.33
C ALA A 64 -7.08 6.91 6.87
N ALA A 65 -6.71 6.77 5.60
CA ALA A 65 -5.57 7.43 4.98
C ALA A 65 -5.85 7.68 3.49
N GLU A 66 -5.12 8.62 2.90
CA GLU A 66 -5.10 8.92 1.46
C GLU A 66 -3.69 9.37 1.05
N TYR A 67 -3.14 8.79 -0.01
CA TYR A 67 -1.86 9.21 -0.58
C TYR A 67 -2.04 10.07 -1.85
N HIS A 68 -1.34 11.20 -1.90
CA HIS A 68 -1.30 12.09 -3.06
C HIS A 68 0.05 11.98 -3.77
N LEU A 69 0.08 11.26 -4.91
CA LEU A 69 1.28 10.94 -5.71
C LEU A 69 2.18 12.17 -5.98
N GLY A 70 1.65 13.25 -6.56
CA GLY A 70 2.46 14.40 -6.99
C GLY A 70 3.02 15.28 -5.86
N GLU A 71 2.50 15.15 -4.65
CA GLU A 71 2.93 15.95 -3.49
C GLU A 71 3.76 15.14 -2.49
N HIS A 72 3.89 13.83 -2.75
CA HIS A 72 4.38 12.81 -1.82
C HIS A 72 3.76 12.96 -0.44
N ARG A 73 2.44 13.18 -0.40
CA ARG A 73 1.70 13.59 0.79
C ARG A 73 0.78 12.47 1.24
N MET A 74 0.93 12.04 2.49
CA MET A 74 0.08 11.06 3.16
C MET A 74 -0.83 11.78 4.15
N VAL A 75 -2.10 11.92 3.80
CA VAL A 75 -3.12 12.45 4.71
C VAL A 75 -3.68 11.30 5.52
N LEU A 76 -3.61 11.43 6.84
CA LEU A 76 -4.17 10.48 7.78
C LEU A 76 -5.42 11.08 8.40
N ASN A 77 -6.46 10.27 8.57
CA ASN A 77 -7.64 10.73 9.26
C ASN A 77 -7.25 11.18 10.68
N ARG A 78 -7.76 12.33 11.11
CA ARG A 78 -7.51 12.89 12.44
C ARG A 78 -7.80 11.91 13.58
N VAL A 79 -8.73 10.96 13.41
CA VAL A 79 -9.00 9.90 14.42
C VAL A 79 -7.80 8.99 14.67
N LEU A 80 -6.89 8.88 13.68
CA LEU A 80 -5.64 8.12 13.79
C LEU A 80 -4.58 8.88 14.57
N SER A 81 -4.76 10.17 14.83
CA SER A 81 -3.79 10.94 15.61
C SER A 81 -3.92 10.68 17.11
N PHE A 82 -2.81 10.72 17.84
CA PHE A 82 -2.80 10.53 19.29
C PHE A 82 -3.66 11.60 19.96
N ASN A 83 -4.70 11.17 20.67
CA ASN A 83 -5.72 12.03 21.27
C ASN A 83 -6.41 13.03 20.30
N GLY A 84 -6.41 12.79 18.99
CA GLY A 84 -7.00 13.72 18.02
C GLY A 84 -6.19 15.01 17.79
N ALA A 85 -4.95 15.06 18.28
CA ALA A 85 -4.12 16.27 18.28
C ALA A 85 -3.52 16.63 16.91
N GLY A 86 -3.53 15.70 15.94
CA GLY A 86 -3.05 15.97 14.57
C GLY A 86 -1.53 16.10 14.42
N ALA A 87 -0.74 15.60 15.38
CA ALA A 87 0.72 15.77 15.37
C ALA A 87 1.50 14.44 15.32
N THR A 88 0.88 13.32 15.71
CA THR A 88 1.56 12.02 15.81
C THR A 88 0.54 10.91 15.62
N LEU A 89 0.94 9.84 14.91
CA LEU A 89 0.12 8.66 14.72
C LEU A 89 -0.07 7.91 16.05
N ARG A 90 -1.31 7.50 16.34
CA ARG A 90 -1.59 6.57 17.44
C ARG A 90 -0.78 5.29 17.25
N PRO A 91 -0.36 4.63 18.33
CA PRO A 91 0.33 3.35 18.20
C PRO A 91 -0.46 2.39 17.30
N LEU A 92 0.21 1.74 16.34
CA LEU A 92 -0.39 0.82 15.36
C LEU A 92 -1.18 -0.29 16.07
N GLY A 93 -0.71 -0.78 17.21
CA GLY A 93 -1.41 -1.79 18.00
C GLY A 93 -2.73 -1.31 18.64
N ARG A 94 -3.05 -0.01 18.54
CA ARG A 94 -4.33 0.57 18.94
C ARG A 94 -5.23 0.92 17.75
N LEU A 95 -4.77 0.77 16.53
CA LEU A 95 -5.59 0.97 15.33
C LEU A 95 -6.47 -0.26 15.12
N THR A 96 -7.64 -0.06 14.54
CA THR A 96 -8.49 -1.17 14.09
C THR A 96 -7.83 -1.87 12.91
N HIS A 97 -8.22 -3.12 12.66
CA HIS A 97 -7.71 -3.87 11.52
C HIS A 97 -8.01 -3.16 10.18
N ALA A 98 -9.18 -2.56 10.03
CA ALA A 98 -9.55 -1.80 8.84
C ALA A 98 -8.71 -0.53 8.66
N GLU A 99 -8.38 0.18 9.75
CA GLU A 99 -7.48 1.33 9.69
C GLU A 99 -6.07 0.92 9.25
N ILE A 100 -5.57 -0.24 9.72
CA ILE A 100 -4.25 -0.75 9.31
C ILE A 100 -4.28 -1.25 7.85
N GLU A 101 -5.37 -1.89 7.42
CA GLU A 101 -5.59 -2.30 6.04
C GLU A 101 -5.46 -1.11 5.09
N THR A 102 -6.23 -0.04 5.33
CA THR A 102 -6.17 1.19 4.54
C THR A 102 -4.80 1.85 4.64
N LEU A 103 -4.19 1.93 5.83
CA LEU A 103 -2.86 2.52 5.97
C LEU A 103 -1.81 1.80 5.11
N TYR A 104 -1.81 0.46 5.08
CA TYR A 104 -0.86 -0.30 4.26
C TYR A 104 -1.16 -0.24 2.76
N HIS A 105 -2.43 -0.10 2.39
CA HIS A 105 -2.84 0.19 1.03
C HIS A 105 -2.21 1.51 0.55
N GLU A 106 -2.38 2.60 1.31
CA GLU A 106 -1.82 3.91 0.95
C GLU A 106 -0.28 3.95 0.99
N LEU A 107 0.34 3.31 1.99
CA LEU A 107 1.81 3.20 2.06
C LEU A 107 2.38 2.45 0.85
N PHE A 108 1.62 1.52 0.27
CA PHE A 108 2.04 0.84 -0.94
C PHE A 108 2.05 1.79 -2.15
N HIS A 109 1.06 2.68 -2.28
CA HIS A 109 1.09 3.73 -3.30
C HIS A 109 2.31 4.62 -3.16
N ALA A 110 2.66 5.02 -1.93
CA ALA A 110 3.87 5.80 -1.67
C ALA A 110 5.17 5.06 -2.07
N TYR A 111 5.20 3.74 -1.90
CA TYR A 111 6.34 2.93 -2.34
C TYR A 111 6.46 2.85 -3.86
N ILE A 112 5.37 2.62 -4.58
CA ILE A 112 5.38 2.60 -6.05
C ILE A 112 5.76 3.97 -6.61
N ASP A 113 5.24 5.04 -6.03
CA ASP A 113 5.59 6.42 -6.37
C ASP A 113 7.08 6.71 -6.15
N HIS A 114 7.65 6.21 -5.05
CA HIS A 114 9.08 6.28 -4.80
C HIS A 114 9.90 5.58 -5.90
N LEU A 115 9.50 4.35 -6.28
CA LEU A 115 10.19 3.62 -7.34
C LEU A 115 10.15 4.36 -8.68
N VAL A 116 8.98 4.93 -9.03
CA VAL A 116 8.81 5.74 -10.24
C VAL A 116 9.71 6.97 -10.19
N THR A 117 9.68 7.72 -9.08
CA THR A 117 10.52 8.91 -8.88
C THR A 117 12.01 8.61 -9.04
N VAL A 118 12.48 7.48 -8.49
CA VAL A 118 13.88 7.05 -8.63
C VAL A 118 14.23 6.69 -10.07
N ALA A 119 13.35 5.98 -10.77
CA ALA A 119 13.56 5.61 -12.17
C ALA A 119 13.60 6.84 -13.08
N GLU A 120 12.73 7.83 -12.86
CA GLU A 120 12.72 9.09 -13.60
C GLU A 120 13.96 9.95 -13.34
N ALA A 121 14.47 9.95 -12.11
CA ALA A 121 15.70 10.65 -11.75
C ALA A 121 16.97 10.00 -12.33
N SER A 122 16.91 8.71 -12.71
CA SER A 122 18.03 7.97 -13.29
C SER A 122 17.59 7.06 -14.46
N PRO A 123 17.22 7.62 -15.63
CA PRO A 123 16.65 6.85 -16.74
C PRO A 123 17.59 5.79 -17.34
N GLU A 124 18.90 5.99 -17.23
CA GLU A 124 19.93 5.03 -17.71
C GLU A 124 20.24 3.93 -16.68
N GLY A 125 19.64 4.00 -15.48
CA GLY A 125 19.83 3.02 -14.42
C GLY A 125 19.12 1.70 -14.70
N VAL A 126 19.59 0.62 -14.05
CA VAL A 126 18.85 -0.64 -14.05
C VAL A 126 17.51 -0.43 -13.32
N PRO A 127 16.36 -0.67 -13.98
CA PRO A 127 15.06 -0.47 -13.36
C PRO A 127 14.89 -1.38 -12.13
N ASP A 128 14.20 -0.88 -11.11
CA ASP A 128 13.80 -1.72 -9.98
C ASP A 128 12.98 -2.93 -10.49
N PRO A 129 13.28 -4.17 -10.07
CA PRO A 129 12.60 -5.35 -10.58
C PRO A 129 11.08 -5.34 -10.37
N VAL A 130 10.59 -4.76 -9.27
CA VAL A 130 9.15 -4.64 -9.00
C VAL A 130 8.52 -3.64 -9.97
N LEU A 131 9.17 -2.50 -10.20
CA LEU A 131 8.68 -1.50 -11.15
C LEU A 131 8.70 -2.03 -12.59
N ALA A 132 9.78 -2.69 -13.00
CA ALA A 132 9.89 -3.30 -14.32
C ALA A 132 8.77 -4.33 -14.56
N PHE A 133 8.53 -5.20 -13.56
CA PHE A 133 7.44 -6.15 -13.60
C PHE A 133 6.08 -5.46 -13.65
N ALA A 134 5.85 -4.42 -12.84
CA ALA A 134 4.61 -3.63 -12.87
C ALA A 134 4.34 -3.04 -14.25
N ARG A 135 5.34 -2.45 -14.91
CA ARG A 135 5.20 -1.90 -16.28
C ARG A 135 4.89 -2.98 -17.32
N ALA A 136 5.50 -4.16 -17.19
CA ALA A 136 5.17 -5.30 -18.06
C ALA A 136 3.71 -5.76 -17.87
N GLN A 137 3.25 -5.87 -16.61
CA GLN A 137 1.86 -6.23 -16.31
C GLN A 137 0.87 -5.14 -16.77
N GLN A 138 1.21 -3.86 -16.61
CA GLN A 138 0.39 -2.74 -17.07
C GLN A 138 0.09 -2.88 -18.58
N ALA A 139 1.13 -3.03 -19.40
CA ALA A 139 1.01 -3.16 -20.84
C ALA A 139 0.27 -4.43 -21.28
N CYS A 140 0.48 -5.52 -20.55
CA CYS A 140 0.02 -6.86 -20.96
C CYS A 140 -1.39 -7.22 -20.45
N ARG A 141 -1.74 -6.85 -19.22
CA ARG A 141 -2.99 -7.28 -18.55
C ARG A 141 -3.95 -6.14 -18.25
N TYR A 142 -3.44 -4.95 -17.98
CA TYR A 142 -4.28 -3.82 -17.54
C TYR A 142 -4.60 -2.84 -18.68
N GLY A 143 -3.97 -2.97 -19.85
CA GLY A 143 -4.36 -2.23 -21.05
C GLY A 143 -5.73 -2.64 -21.60
N ALA A 144 -6.17 -3.88 -21.36
CA ALA A 144 -7.50 -4.36 -21.71
C ALA A 144 -8.07 -5.23 -20.58
N VAL A 145 -9.10 -4.73 -19.91
CA VAL A 145 -9.70 -5.36 -18.72
C VAL A 145 -11.17 -5.69 -18.93
N LEU A 146 -11.66 -6.64 -18.15
CA LEU A 146 -13.09 -6.82 -17.94
C LEU A 146 -13.49 -6.03 -16.70
N ILE A 147 -14.61 -5.32 -16.76
CA ILE A 147 -15.24 -4.64 -15.61
C ILE A 147 -16.59 -5.27 -15.30
N THR A 148 -17.06 -5.11 -14.06
CA THR A 148 -18.46 -5.40 -13.70
C THR A 148 -19.24 -4.09 -13.70
N PRO A 149 -19.98 -3.75 -14.78
CA PRO A 149 -20.58 -2.42 -14.94
C PRO A 149 -21.65 -2.12 -13.88
N VAL A 150 -22.33 -3.16 -13.39
CA VAL A 150 -23.33 -3.06 -12.32
C VAL A 150 -22.96 -4.04 -11.22
N VAL A 151 -22.60 -3.53 -10.03
CA VAL A 151 -22.09 -4.33 -8.90
C VAL A 151 -23.04 -5.48 -8.50
N GLN A 152 -24.36 -5.27 -8.66
CA GLN A 152 -25.39 -6.25 -8.36
C GLN A 152 -25.49 -7.37 -9.41
N ARG A 153 -24.95 -7.18 -10.62
CA ARG A 153 -24.97 -8.13 -11.73
C ARG A 153 -23.59 -8.74 -11.95
N LYS A 154 -23.12 -9.51 -10.96
CA LYS A 154 -21.76 -10.08 -10.92
C LYS A 154 -21.38 -10.97 -12.12
N GLY A 155 -22.37 -11.48 -12.86
CA GLY A 155 -22.15 -12.31 -14.06
C GLY A 155 -22.07 -11.51 -15.37
N GLU A 156 -22.44 -10.23 -15.37
CA GLU A 156 -22.31 -9.35 -16.53
C GLU A 156 -20.93 -8.69 -16.48
N THR A 157 -20.14 -8.90 -17.53
CA THR A 157 -18.82 -8.27 -17.69
C THR A 157 -18.74 -7.51 -19.00
N GLU A 158 -18.07 -6.38 -18.98
CA GLU A 158 -17.83 -5.53 -20.15
C GLU A 158 -16.33 -5.39 -20.37
N GLU A 159 -15.88 -5.48 -21.63
CA GLU A 159 -14.48 -5.29 -22.00
C GLU A 159 -14.17 -3.80 -22.18
N ARG A 160 -13.05 -3.36 -21.62
CA ARG A 160 -12.58 -1.97 -21.64
C ARG A 160 -11.11 -1.92 -22.02
N PHE A 161 -10.80 -1.03 -22.94
CA PHE A 161 -9.44 -0.66 -23.29
C PHE A 161 -9.10 0.59 -22.50
N LEU A 162 -8.07 0.48 -21.66
CA LEU A 162 -7.68 1.54 -20.75
C LEU A 162 -6.58 2.38 -21.37
N THR A 163 -6.58 3.68 -21.05
CA THR A 163 -5.43 4.54 -21.35
C THR A 163 -4.20 4.11 -20.54
N GLU A 164 -3.03 4.69 -20.84
CA GLU A 164 -1.83 4.45 -20.05
C GLU A 164 -2.04 4.81 -18.56
N ARG A 165 -2.70 5.93 -18.29
CA ARG A 165 -3.00 6.34 -16.92
C ARG A 165 -4.00 5.41 -16.24
N GLU A 166 -5.12 5.11 -16.89
CA GLU A 166 -6.16 4.23 -16.32
C GLU A 166 -5.63 2.81 -16.06
N SER A 167 -4.80 2.28 -16.97
CA SER A 167 -4.17 0.96 -16.80
C SER A 167 -3.15 0.95 -15.65
N TRP A 168 -2.39 2.03 -15.47
CA TRP A 168 -1.48 2.17 -14.34
C TRP A 168 -2.23 2.21 -13.02
N GLU A 169 -3.31 3.00 -12.96
CA GLU A 169 -4.17 3.11 -11.80
C GLU A 169 -4.83 1.76 -11.47
N ALA A 170 -5.42 1.09 -12.47
CA ALA A 170 -6.03 -0.23 -12.29
C ALA A 170 -5.05 -1.26 -11.70
N LEU A 171 -3.80 -1.26 -12.17
CA LEU A 171 -2.75 -2.13 -11.62
C LEU A 171 -2.41 -1.75 -10.19
N ASN A 172 -2.10 -0.47 -9.95
CA ASN A 172 -1.62 0.00 -8.66
C ASN A 172 -2.67 -0.19 -7.56
N GLU A 173 -3.94 0.10 -7.86
CA GLU A 173 -5.09 -0.16 -6.97
C GLU A 173 -5.27 -1.66 -6.69
N THR A 174 -5.14 -2.51 -7.72
CA THR A 174 -5.25 -3.97 -7.53
C THR A 174 -4.18 -4.49 -6.60
N TRP A 175 -2.94 -4.02 -6.75
CA TRP A 175 -1.82 -4.40 -5.90
C TRP A 175 -1.98 -3.83 -4.48
N ALA A 176 -2.40 -2.58 -4.32
CA ALA A 176 -2.63 -1.96 -3.02
C ALA A 176 -3.75 -2.64 -2.23
N VAL A 177 -4.87 -3.01 -2.88
CA VAL A 177 -5.94 -3.83 -2.27
C VAL A 177 -5.38 -5.14 -1.73
N PHE A 178 -4.52 -5.81 -2.51
CA PHE A 178 -3.90 -7.07 -2.06
C PHE A 178 -2.96 -6.86 -0.87
N ILE A 179 -2.15 -5.80 -0.87
CA ILE A 179 -1.23 -5.48 0.23
C ILE A 179 -1.98 -5.20 1.54
N GLY A 180 -3.01 -4.35 1.49
CA GLY A 180 -3.88 -4.10 2.64
C GLY A 180 -4.50 -5.39 3.18
N TRP A 181 -5.08 -6.21 2.29
CA TRP A 181 -5.70 -7.48 2.65
C TRP A 181 -4.71 -8.45 3.33
N ILE A 182 -3.49 -8.56 2.82
CA ILE A 182 -2.43 -9.41 3.40
C ILE A 182 -2.16 -9.00 4.85
N VAL A 183 -1.96 -7.70 5.08
CA VAL A 183 -1.57 -7.18 6.39
C VAL A 183 -2.69 -7.34 7.40
N TRP A 184 -3.92 -7.02 7.02
CA TRP A 184 -5.09 -7.27 7.88
C TRP A 184 -5.19 -8.75 8.25
N ASN A 185 -5.18 -9.66 7.28
CA ASN A 185 -5.35 -11.09 7.56
C ASN A 185 -4.22 -11.65 8.41
N GLN A 186 -2.99 -11.15 8.24
CA GLN A 186 -1.88 -11.51 9.10
C GLN A 186 -2.11 -11.04 10.55
N LEU A 187 -2.58 -9.82 10.76
CA LEU A 187 -2.83 -9.27 12.09
C LEU A 187 -3.91 -10.03 12.83
N GLU A 188 -5.04 -10.31 12.18
CA GLU A 188 -6.17 -11.01 12.81
C GLU A 188 -5.80 -12.44 13.22
N LEU A 189 -5.02 -13.14 12.40
CA LEU A 189 -4.57 -14.49 12.71
C LEU A 189 -3.46 -14.51 13.76
N THR A 190 -2.60 -13.49 13.78
CA THR A 190 -1.56 -13.37 14.79
C THR A 190 -2.15 -13.00 16.15
N SER A 191 -3.14 -12.10 16.20
CA SER A 191 -3.80 -11.70 17.46
C SER A 191 -4.63 -12.83 18.07
N SER A 192 -5.29 -13.64 17.24
CA SER A 192 -6.09 -14.78 17.71
C SER A 192 -5.29 -16.00 18.15
N THR A 193 -4.12 -16.25 17.53
CA THR A 193 -3.34 -17.48 17.77
C THR A 193 -1.99 -17.27 18.45
N GLY A 194 -1.50 -16.03 18.51
CA GLY A 194 -0.17 -15.67 18.98
C GLY A 194 0.98 -16.19 18.09
N ARG A 195 0.68 -16.76 16.92
CA ARG A 195 1.67 -17.37 16.02
C ARG A 195 1.70 -16.68 14.67
N SER A 196 2.91 -16.39 14.19
CA SER A 196 3.15 -15.80 12.87
C SER A 196 2.78 -16.77 11.74
N ILE A 197 2.14 -16.23 10.69
CA ILE A 197 1.82 -16.96 9.44
C ILE A 197 3.07 -17.38 8.65
N GLN A 198 4.23 -16.79 8.96
CA GLN A 198 5.51 -17.11 8.31
C GLN A 198 6.01 -18.51 8.73
N LYS A 199 5.49 -19.06 9.83
CA LYS A 199 5.82 -20.40 10.32
C LYS A 199 4.70 -21.36 9.96
N SER A 200 5.06 -22.59 9.59
CA SER A 200 4.10 -23.66 9.30
C SER A 200 3.20 -23.94 10.50
N GLY A 201 1.90 -24.11 10.25
CA GLY A 201 0.92 -24.48 11.26
C GLY A 201 -0.47 -23.89 10.97
N LYS A 202 -1.38 -24.02 11.95
CA LYS A 202 -2.80 -23.65 11.80
C LYS A 202 -3.02 -22.21 11.32
N SER A 203 -2.25 -21.24 11.80
CA SER A 203 -2.38 -19.84 11.39
C SER A 203 -2.02 -19.65 9.91
N GLN A 204 -0.99 -20.35 9.43
CA GLN A 204 -0.63 -20.36 8.01
C GLN A 204 -1.68 -21.08 7.16
N ASP A 205 -2.19 -22.23 7.63
CA ASP A 205 -3.24 -22.99 6.93
C ASP A 205 -4.51 -22.16 6.74
N GLU A 206 -4.93 -21.48 7.81
CA GLU A 206 -6.08 -20.60 7.80
C GLU A 206 -5.85 -19.38 6.90
N TRP A 207 -4.67 -18.76 6.95
CA TRP A 207 -4.33 -17.64 6.07
C TRP A 207 -4.42 -18.04 4.58
N VAL A 208 -3.84 -19.19 4.21
CA VAL A 208 -3.90 -19.74 2.84
C VAL A 208 -5.35 -20.06 2.44
N ARG A 209 -6.17 -20.57 3.38
CA ARG A 209 -7.61 -20.80 3.15
C ARG A 209 -8.35 -19.51 2.85
N ARG A 210 -8.12 -18.45 3.65
CA ARG A 210 -8.72 -17.13 3.46
C ARG A 210 -8.31 -16.51 2.12
N LEU A 211 -7.03 -16.66 1.74
CA LEU A 211 -6.53 -16.17 0.44
C LEU A 211 -7.28 -16.82 -0.72
N ARG A 212 -7.47 -18.14 -0.68
CA ARG A 212 -8.24 -18.87 -1.70
C ARG A 212 -9.68 -18.37 -1.81
N ILE A 213 -10.32 -18.11 -0.67
CA ILE A 213 -11.69 -17.59 -0.63
C ILE A 213 -11.76 -16.18 -1.19
N ALA A 214 -10.87 -15.28 -0.76
CA ALA A 214 -10.79 -13.90 -1.23
C ALA A 214 -10.54 -13.82 -2.74
N GLY A 215 -9.68 -14.69 -3.28
CA GLY A 215 -9.49 -14.85 -4.70
C GLY A 215 -10.81 -15.21 -5.40
N ARG A 216 -11.46 -16.31 -4.99
CA ARG A 216 -12.71 -16.81 -5.57
C ARG A 216 -13.86 -15.79 -5.52
N GLU A 217 -13.98 -15.06 -4.43
CA GLU A 217 -15.06 -14.09 -4.21
C GLU A 217 -14.81 -12.74 -4.90
N GLY A 218 -13.64 -12.55 -5.50
CA GLY A 218 -13.27 -11.32 -6.19
C GLY A 218 -13.01 -10.17 -5.22
N THR A 219 -12.60 -10.46 -3.98
CA THR A 219 -12.23 -9.44 -2.98
C THR A 219 -10.95 -8.72 -3.39
N LEU A 220 -10.05 -9.41 -4.09
CA LEU A 220 -8.72 -8.93 -4.48
C LEU A 220 -8.74 -8.29 -5.87
N ARG A 221 -9.63 -7.31 -6.06
CA ARG A 221 -9.80 -6.58 -7.32
C ARG A 221 -9.57 -5.09 -7.09
N GLY A 222 -8.83 -4.46 -8.00
CA GLY A 222 -8.73 -3.01 -8.03
C GLY A 222 -9.87 -2.37 -8.81
N TYR A 223 -9.68 -1.09 -9.07
CA TYR A 223 -10.53 -0.24 -9.89
C TYR A 223 -9.67 0.81 -10.58
N TYR A 224 -10.26 1.58 -11.48
CA TYR A 224 -9.69 2.81 -12.00
C TYR A 224 -10.74 3.91 -12.03
N GLU A 225 -10.31 5.16 -11.96
CA GLU A 225 -11.14 6.32 -12.24
C GLU A 225 -11.09 6.67 -13.73
N PRO A 226 -12.24 6.66 -14.45
CA PRO A 226 -12.25 6.98 -15.88
C PRO A 226 -11.68 8.37 -16.16
N GLU A 227 -10.83 8.51 -17.17
CA GLU A 227 -10.29 9.80 -17.60
C GLU A 227 -11.36 10.67 -18.28
N ASP A 228 -12.29 10.05 -19.02
CA ASP A 228 -13.44 10.73 -19.62
C ASP A 228 -14.37 11.30 -18.53
N PRO A 229 -14.54 12.65 -18.45
CA PRO A 229 -15.44 13.27 -17.49
C PRO A 229 -16.90 12.82 -17.65
N ALA A 230 -17.35 12.51 -18.87
CA ALA A 230 -18.72 12.04 -19.12
C ALA A 230 -18.93 10.64 -18.52
N GLU A 231 -17.94 9.76 -18.64
CA GLU A 231 -17.97 8.46 -17.98
C GLU A 231 -17.89 8.60 -16.46
N ARG A 232 -16.99 9.45 -15.95
CA ARG A 232 -16.82 9.69 -14.51
C ARG A 232 -18.07 10.23 -13.84
N ALA A 233 -18.88 11.01 -14.58
CA ALA A 233 -20.18 11.49 -14.12
C ALA A 233 -21.19 10.34 -13.88
N ILE A 234 -21.06 9.23 -14.61
CA ILE A 234 -21.90 8.03 -14.46
C ILE A 234 -21.36 7.12 -13.37
N ALA A 235 -20.04 6.87 -13.39
CA ALA A 235 -19.36 6.01 -12.43
C ALA A 235 -18.01 6.61 -12.07
N ARG A 236 -17.88 7.11 -10.83
CA ARG A 236 -16.62 7.68 -10.33
C ARG A 236 -15.46 6.67 -10.40
N LYS A 237 -15.75 5.40 -10.12
CA LYS A 237 -14.80 4.28 -10.14
C LYS A 237 -15.37 3.11 -10.94
N ARG A 238 -14.52 2.46 -11.74
CA ARG A 238 -14.84 1.23 -12.47
C ARG A 238 -14.08 0.07 -11.86
N TYR A 239 -14.81 -0.84 -11.22
CA TYR A 239 -14.22 -2.01 -10.58
C TYR A 239 -13.95 -3.11 -11.60
N LEU A 240 -12.76 -3.72 -11.50
CA LEU A 240 -12.38 -4.84 -12.34
C LEU A 240 -13.28 -6.05 -12.07
N ALA A 241 -13.61 -6.80 -13.11
CA ALA A 241 -14.31 -8.06 -12.99
C ALA A 241 -13.40 -9.12 -12.36
N PRO A 242 -13.95 -10.19 -11.77
CA PRO A 242 -13.14 -11.28 -11.21
C PRO A 242 -12.16 -11.92 -12.20
N ALA A 243 -12.44 -11.87 -13.51
CA ALA A 243 -11.55 -12.37 -14.55
C ALA A 243 -10.31 -11.47 -14.79
N SER A 244 -10.37 -10.19 -14.39
CA SER A 244 -9.26 -9.22 -14.45
C SER A 244 -8.67 -8.94 -13.07
N ARG A 245 -8.83 -9.85 -12.12
CA ARG A 245 -8.20 -9.77 -10.80
C ARG A 245 -6.68 -10.01 -10.86
N LEU A 246 -6.03 -9.78 -9.73
CA LEU A 246 -4.62 -10.10 -9.47
C LEU A 246 -4.26 -11.53 -9.93
N SER A 247 -3.19 -11.66 -10.72
CA SER A 247 -2.66 -12.96 -11.14
C SER A 247 -1.80 -13.64 -10.07
N GLU A 248 -1.53 -14.93 -10.27
CA GLU A 248 -0.61 -15.71 -9.43
C GLU A 248 0.81 -15.12 -9.44
N GLN A 249 1.28 -14.68 -10.61
CA GLN A 249 2.62 -14.10 -10.78
C GLN A 249 2.75 -12.76 -10.04
N GLU A 250 1.74 -11.90 -10.16
CA GLU A 250 1.68 -10.64 -9.40
C GLU A 250 1.67 -10.89 -7.90
N ALA A 251 0.83 -11.84 -7.44
CA ALA A 251 0.78 -12.21 -6.03
C ALA A 251 2.16 -12.73 -5.54
N ALA A 252 2.86 -13.54 -6.34
CA ALA A 252 4.18 -14.05 -6.01
C ALA A 252 5.21 -12.93 -5.85
N VAL A 253 5.28 -12.00 -6.81
CA VAL A 253 6.18 -10.83 -6.75
C VAL A 253 5.86 -9.95 -5.55
N LEU A 254 4.59 -9.63 -5.30
CA LEU A 254 4.20 -8.81 -4.15
C LEU A 254 4.56 -9.49 -2.82
N MET A 255 4.24 -10.78 -2.65
CA MET A 255 4.55 -11.48 -1.41
C MET A 255 6.06 -11.63 -1.18
N LYS A 256 6.84 -11.90 -2.23
CA LYS A 256 8.30 -12.13 -2.12
C LYS A 256 9.08 -10.82 -2.05
N ASP A 257 8.86 -9.96 -3.04
CA ASP A 257 9.73 -8.84 -3.33
C ASP A 257 9.29 -7.58 -2.57
N VAL A 258 7.99 -7.38 -2.35
CA VAL A 258 7.44 -6.27 -1.56
C VAL A 258 7.28 -6.62 -0.08
N MET A 259 6.69 -7.79 0.23
CA MET A 259 6.33 -8.15 1.62
C MET A 259 7.41 -8.97 2.35
N GLY A 260 8.33 -9.62 1.62
CA GLY A 260 9.42 -10.40 2.21
C GLY A 260 8.96 -11.72 2.85
N PHE A 261 7.96 -12.38 2.27
CA PHE A 261 7.45 -13.66 2.77
C PHE A 261 8.44 -14.81 2.55
N SER A 262 8.41 -15.80 3.45
CA SER A 262 9.23 -17.00 3.35
C SER A 262 8.88 -17.85 2.13
N SER A 263 9.87 -18.54 1.56
CA SER A 263 9.65 -19.42 0.39
C SER A 263 8.62 -20.51 0.65
N SER A 264 8.53 -21.03 1.88
CA SER A 264 7.53 -22.05 2.25
C SER A 264 6.11 -21.50 2.23
N LEU A 265 5.90 -20.25 2.67
CA LEU A 265 4.59 -19.59 2.56
C LEU A 265 4.26 -19.26 1.10
N LEU A 266 5.24 -18.75 0.35
CA LEU A 266 5.08 -18.41 -1.07
C LEU A 266 4.55 -19.59 -1.89
N VAL A 267 5.20 -20.76 -1.80
CA VAL A 267 4.78 -21.97 -2.54
C VAL A 267 3.34 -22.37 -2.24
N ARG A 268 2.91 -22.24 -0.98
CA ARG A 268 1.54 -22.58 -0.57
C ARG A 268 0.52 -21.55 -1.02
N ALA A 269 0.89 -20.28 -1.00
CA ALA A 269 0.03 -19.16 -1.36
C ALA A 269 -0.22 -19.10 -2.86
N THR A 270 0.81 -19.26 -3.70
CA THR A 270 0.68 -19.19 -5.16
C THR A 270 -0.19 -20.32 -5.71
N GLY A 271 -0.06 -21.53 -5.15
CA GLY A 271 -0.94 -22.67 -5.50
C GLY A 271 -2.43 -22.47 -5.21
N THR A 272 -2.83 -21.39 -4.50
CA THR A 272 -4.26 -21.04 -4.33
C THR A 272 -4.87 -20.42 -5.58
N PHE A 273 -4.07 -19.82 -6.45
CA PHE A 273 -4.53 -19.15 -7.66
C PHE A 273 -4.72 -20.13 -8.82
N SER A 274 -3.89 -21.18 -8.89
CA SER A 274 -3.92 -22.19 -9.96
C SER A 274 -5.17 -23.09 -9.95
N GLY A 275 -5.86 -23.21 -8.81
CA GLY A 275 -7.09 -24.02 -8.67
C GLY A 275 -8.39 -23.37 -9.15
N SER A 276 -8.33 -22.16 -9.71
CA SER A 276 -9.52 -21.43 -10.20
C SER A 276 -9.82 -21.67 -11.70
N GLY A 277 -9.13 -22.63 -12.33
CA GLY A 277 -9.21 -22.88 -13.77
C GLY A 277 -10.48 -23.60 -14.21
N GLN A 278 -11.50 -22.84 -14.58
CA GLN A 278 -12.32 -23.13 -15.76
C GLN A 278 -12.64 -21.80 -16.45
N GLY A 279 -11.91 -21.52 -17.53
CA GLY A 279 -12.05 -20.33 -18.37
C GLY A 279 -11.05 -19.24 -18.00
N PHE A 280 -10.56 -18.52 -19.02
CA PHE A 280 -9.67 -17.35 -18.93
C PHE A 280 -8.14 -17.61 -18.94
N GLU A 281 -7.69 -18.54 -19.78
CA GLU A 281 -6.38 -18.39 -20.48
C GLU A 281 -6.47 -17.29 -21.55
N ARG A 282 -6.89 -16.06 -21.19
CA ARG A 282 -6.99 -14.97 -22.18
C ARG A 282 -5.75 -14.08 -22.25
N TYR A 283 -4.89 -14.13 -21.23
CA TYR A 283 -3.66 -13.35 -21.17
C TYR A 283 -2.54 -14.26 -20.67
N GLY A 284 -1.69 -14.69 -21.62
CA GLY A 284 -0.53 -15.52 -21.39
C GLY A 284 0.47 -14.86 -20.43
N GLN A 285 1.53 -15.61 -20.08
CA GLN A 285 2.62 -15.09 -19.26
C GLN A 285 3.16 -13.80 -19.89
N CYS A 286 3.07 -12.70 -19.14
CA CYS A 286 3.67 -11.44 -19.54
C CYS A 286 5.17 -11.53 -19.27
N GLY A 287 5.96 -11.88 -20.29
CA GLY A 287 7.43 -11.78 -20.31
C GLY A 287 8.17 -12.55 -19.22
#